data_AF-A0A7M7KUH2-F1
#
_entry.id   AF-A0A7M7KUH2-F1
#
_cell.length_a   1.000
_cell.length_b   1.000
_cell.length_c   1.000
_cell.angle_alpha   90.00
_cell.angle_beta   90.00
_cell.angle_gamma   90.00
#
_symmetry.space_group_name_H-M   'P 1'
#
loop_
_entity.id
_entity.type
_entity.pdbx_description
1 polymer ?
#
loop_
_entity_poly.entity_id
_entity_poly.type
_entity_poly.pdbx_seq_one_letter_code
_entity_poly.pdbx_strand_id
1 'polypeptide(L)'
;MRVIILVLSIISTASGDEECKKRPDDAVMKEAQPIAERIMKKCMHLLDKYPVPINVIGEALRIICDDYAKCHDSLESLAGDQNKYRQEIIKCTQPHLINFCKSRPEIQHDPEKLANDISDCILEHIPLDKSLGIATGVWVMRILGVPTE
;
A
#
# COMPACT_ATOMS: atom_id res chain seq x y z
N MET A 1 27.57 6.34 -44.96
CA MET A 1 27.26 5.62 -43.70
C MET A 1 27.84 6.39 -42.53
N ARG A 2 27.00 6.86 -41.61
CA ARG A 2 27.28 7.06 -40.17
C ARG A 2 25.96 7.48 -39.53
N VAL A 3 25.20 6.48 -39.11
CA VAL A 3 24.02 6.66 -38.26
C VAL A 3 24.55 6.95 -36.86
N ILE A 4 24.28 8.15 -36.36
CA ILE A 4 24.53 8.50 -34.96
C ILE A 4 23.27 8.08 -34.20
N ILE A 5 23.35 6.95 -33.51
CA ILE A 5 22.30 6.51 -32.58
C ILE A 5 22.50 7.30 -31.29
N LEU A 6 21.59 8.23 -31.03
CA LEU A 6 21.42 8.89 -29.73
C LEU A 6 20.91 7.85 -28.73
N VAL A 7 21.78 7.36 -27.85
CA VAL A 7 21.38 6.60 -26.67
C VAL A 7 21.05 7.61 -25.58
N LEU A 8 19.79 8.01 -25.50
CA LEU A 8 19.22 8.70 -24.34
C LEU A 8 19.19 7.71 -23.17
N SER A 9 20.28 7.71 -22.39
CA SER A 9 20.29 7.08 -21.07
C SER A 9 19.53 8.01 -20.12
N ILE A 10 18.23 7.77 -19.98
CA ILE A 10 17.48 8.33 -18.86
C ILE A 10 18.04 7.64 -17.61
N ILE A 11 18.94 8.34 -16.93
CA ILE A 11 19.30 8.04 -15.56
C ILE A 11 18.01 8.28 -14.77
N SER A 12 17.27 7.20 -14.50
CA SER A 12 16.20 7.22 -13.51
C SER A 12 16.86 7.53 -12.18
N THR A 13 16.89 8.81 -11.86
CA THR A 13 17.07 9.27 -10.49
C THR A 13 16.05 8.53 -9.65
N ALA A 14 16.53 7.69 -8.73
CA ALA A 14 15.75 7.19 -7.61
C ALA A 14 15.29 8.40 -6.79
N SER A 15 14.22 9.04 -7.26
CA SER A 15 13.45 9.99 -6.49
C SER A 15 12.61 9.17 -5.53
N GLY A 16 12.64 9.51 -4.25
CA GLY A 16 11.70 8.99 -3.25
C GLY A 16 10.30 9.51 -3.53
N ASP A 17 9.75 9.17 -4.69
CA ASP A 17 8.41 9.52 -5.08
C ASP A 17 7.45 8.59 -4.33
N GLU A 18 6.58 9.21 -3.55
CA GLU A 18 5.48 8.55 -2.85
C GLU A 18 4.47 8.09 -3.92
N GLU A 19 4.49 6.80 -4.26
CA GLU A 19 3.65 6.23 -5.33
C GLU A 19 2.16 6.44 -5.04
N CYS A 20 1.75 6.46 -3.77
CA CYS A 20 0.34 6.68 -3.41
C CYS A 20 -0.11 8.14 -3.47
N LYS A 21 0.81 9.10 -3.69
CA LYS A 21 0.46 10.48 -4.09
C LYS A 21 0.19 10.61 -5.58
N LYS A 22 0.68 9.67 -6.41
CA LYS A 22 0.38 9.68 -7.85
C LYS A 22 -1.06 9.25 -8.03
N ARG A 23 -1.89 10.15 -8.56
CA ARG A 23 -3.29 9.88 -8.84
C ARG A 23 -3.40 8.76 -9.88
N PRO A 24 -4.03 7.61 -9.56
CA PRO A 24 -4.27 6.56 -10.53
C PRO A 24 -5.29 7.00 -11.59
N ASP A 25 -5.29 6.35 -12.74
CA ASP A 25 -6.23 6.63 -13.82
C ASP A 25 -7.69 6.53 -13.35
N ASP A 26 -8.55 7.42 -13.83
CA ASP A 26 -9.96 7.50 -13.39
C ASP A 26 -10.74 6.19 -13.62
N ALA A 27 -10.37 5.42 -14.66
CA ALA A 27 -10.96 4.11 -14.91
C ALA A 27 -10.57 3.10 -13.82
N VAL A 28 -9.29 3.03 -13.47
CA VAL A 28 -8.76 2.17 -12.40
C VAL A 28 -9.33 2.58 -11.05
N MET A 29 -9.48 3.88 -10.80
CA MET A 29 -10.15 4.39 -9.60
C MET A 29 -11.61 3.93 -9.51
N LYS A 30 -12.37 3.90 -10.60
CA LYS A 30 -13.76 3.40 -10.58
C LYS A 30 -13.82 1.90 -10.26
N GLU A 31 -12.87 1.12 -10.77
CA GLU A 31 -12.77 -0.31 -10.48
C GLU A 31 -12.34 -0.60 -9.03
N ALA A 32 -11.45 0.22 -8.49
CA ALA A 32 -10.94 0.09 -7.13
C ALA A 32 -11.99 0.41 -6.05
N GLN A 33 -12.93 1.32 -6.31
CA GLN A 33 -13.92 1.75 -5.32
C GLN A 33 -14.69 0.59 -4.64
N PRO A 34 -15.40 -0.29 -5.37
CA PRO A 34 -16.14 -1.39 -4.75
C PRO A 34 -15.25 -2.42 -4.02
N ILE A 35 -13.96 -2.48 -4.38
CA ILE A 35 -12.97 -3.33 -3.71
C ILE A 35 -12.61 -2.69 -2.36
N ALA A 36 -12.29 -1.40 -2.35
CA ALA A 36 -11.99 -0.65 -1.14
C ALA A 36 -13.17 -0.65 -0.15
N GLU A 37 -14.40 -0.48 -0.62
CA GLU A 37 -15.60 -0.58 0.21
C GLU A 37 -15.74 -1.97 0.85
N ARG A 38 -15.39 -3.04 0.12
CA ARG A 38 -15.38 -4.41 0.65
C ARG A 38 -14.29 -4.61 1.69
N ILE A 39 -13.10 -4.07 1.47
CA ILE A 39 -12.00 -4.08 2.44
C ILE A 39 -12.45 -3.37 3.71
N MET A 40 -13.01 -2.17 3.59
CA MET A 40 -13.53 -1.42 4.74
C MET A 40 -14.59 -2.22 5.50
N LYS A 41 -15.56 -2.83 4.81
CA LYS A 41 -16.55 -3.68 5.47
C LYS A 41 -15.94 -4.84 6.25
N LYS A 42 -14.85 -5.42 5.74
CA LYS A 42 -14.16 -6.54 6.39
C LYS A 42 -13.24 -6.10 7.53
N CYS A 43 -12.53 -4.99 7.37
CA CYS A 43 -11.43 -4.59 8.27
C CYS A 43 -11.79 -3.47 9.24
N MET A 44 -12.95 -2.81 9.10
CA MET A 44 -13.35 -1.71 9.97
C MET A 44 -13.45 -2.11 11.46
N HIS A 45 -13.70 -3.38 11.76
CA HIS A 45 -13.68 -3.90 13.13
C HIS A 45 -12.31 -3.72 13.84
N LEU A 46 -11.22 -3.55 13.08
CA LEU A 46 -9.90 -3.25 13.63
C LEU A 46 -9.85 -1.86 14.26
N LEU A 47 -10.67 -0.91 13.81
CA LEU A 47 -10.75 0.42 14.40
C LEU A 47 -11.35 0.37 15.81
N ASP A 48 -12.32 -0.52 16.03
CA ASP A 48 -12.92 -0.74 17.36
C ASP A 48 -11.95 -1.53 18.27
N LYS A 49 -11.22 -2.48 17.70
CA LYS A 49 -10.25 -3.31 18.41
C LYS A 49 -9.01 -2.53 18.86
N TYR A 50 -8.61 -1.55 18.05
CA TYR A 50 -7.42 -0.73 18.24
C TYR A 50 -7.79 0.75 18.14
N PRO A 51 -8.35 1.34 19.21
CA PRO A 51 -8.71 2.75 19.24
C PRO A 51 -7.44 3.61 19.17
N VAL A 52 -7.08 3.98 17.95
CA VAL A 52 -5.98 4.90 17.64
C VAL A 52 -6.51 6.09 16.84
N PRO A 53 -5.87 7.26 16.93
CA PRO A 53 -6.26 8.42 16.13
C PRO A 53 -6.31 8.13 14.62
N ILE A 54 -7.31 8.67 13.91
CA ILE A 54 -7.52 8.44 12.47
C ILE A 54 -6.30 8.87 11.63
N ASN A 55 -5.59 9.92 12.05
CA ASN A 55 -4.34 10.35 11.39
C ASN A 55 -3.25 9.27 11.46
N VAL A 56 -3.11 8.58 12.60
CA VAL A 56 -2.16 7.48 12.76
C VAL A 56 -2.52 6.30 11.85
N ILE A 57 -3.82 5.98 11.73
CA ILE A 57 -4.30 4.96 10.80
C ILE A 57 -4.01 5.37 9.35
N GLY A 58 -4.25 6.64 9.01
CA GLY A 58 -3.96 7.16 7.68
C GLY A 58 -2.49 7.08 7.30
N GLU A 59 -1.59 7.41 8.22
CA GLU A 59 -0.14 7.26 8.01
C GLU A 59 0.27 5.80 7.86
N ALA A 60 -0.29 4.88 8.67
CA ALA A 60 -0.06 3.44 8.53
C ALA A 60 -0.51 2.92 7.15
N LEU A 61 -1.69 3.32 6.69
CA LEU A 61 -2.22 2.93 5.38
C LEU A 61 -1.38 3.46 4.22
N ARG A 62 -0.88 4.70 4.35
CA ARG A 62 0.02 5.30 3.37
C ARG A 62 1.32 4.51 3.26
N ILE A 63 1.93 4.15 4.39
CA ILE A 63 3.13 3.28 4.41
C ILE A 63 2.86 1.96 3.71
N ILE A 64 1.75 1.29 4.03
CA ILE A 64 1.36 0.03 3.38
C ILE A 64 1.21 0.21 1.88
N CYS A 65 0.56 1.30 1.45
CA CYS A 65 0.30 1.60 0.05
C CYS A 65 1.61 1.87 -0.72
N ASP A 66 2.49 2.71 -0.18
CA ASP A 66 3.77 3.04 -0.80
C ASP A 66 4.72 1.83 -0.85
N ASP A 67 4.77 1.06 0.22
CA ASP A 67 5.56 -0.16 0.25
C ASP A 67 4.98 -1.21 -0.68
N TYR A 68 3.65 -1.37 -0.75
CA TYR A 68 3.01 -2.24 -1.73
C TYR A 68 3.49 -1.91 -3.14
N ALA A 69 3.48 -0.62 -3.53
CA ALA A 69 3.92 -0.19 -4.84
C ALA A 69 5.39 -0.53 -5.12
N LYS A 70 6.29 -0.29 -4.16
CA LYS A 70 7.73 -0.56 -4.28
C LYS A 70 8.03 -2.07 -4.29
N CYS A 71 7.37 -2.83 -3.42
CA CYS A 71 7.51 -4.26 -3.33
C CYS A 71 7.02 -4.94 -4.62
N HIS A 72 5.95 -4.43 -5.23
CA HIS A 72 5.42 -4.92 -6.51
C HIS A 72 6.49 -4.90 -7.61
N ASP A 73 7.20 -3.77 -7.76
CA ASP A 73 8.28 -3.62 -8.75
C ASP A 73 9.40 -4.65 -8.57
N SER A 74 9.70 -5.03 -7.33
CA SER A 74 10.75 -6.00 -7.02
C SER A 74 10.33 -7.46 -7.15
N LEU A 75 9.02 -7.73 -7.21
CA LEU A 75 8.44 -9.06 -7.11
C LEU A 75 7.63 -9.47 -8.35
N GLU A 76 7.65 -8.68 -9.42
CA GLU A 76 6.94 -8.95 -10.69
C GLU A 76 7.19 -10.37 -11.22
N SER A 77 8.41 -10.90 -11.03
CA SER A 77 8.80 -12.27 -11.41
C SER A 77 7.98 -13.39 -10.73
N LEU A 78 7.29 -13.09 -9.63
CA LEU A 78 6.45 -14.02 -8.88
C LEU A 78 4.96 -13.92 -9.23
N ALA A 79 4.55 -13.03 -10.13
CA ALA A 79 3.14 -12.78 -10.45
C ALA A 79 2.38 -14.03 -10.93
N GLY A 80 3.08 -15.05 -11.44
CA GLY A 80 2.50 -16.33 -11.85
C GLY A 80 2.02 -17.22 -10.68
N ASP A 81 2.50 -16.98 -9.45
CA ASP A 81 2.05 -17.67 -8.24
C ASP A 81 1.49 -16.64 -7.26
N GLN A 82 0.17 -16.44 -7.30
CA GLN A 82 -0.51 -15.42 -6.50
C GLN A 82 -0.34 -15.61 -4.98
N ASN A 83 -0.25 -16.85 -4.51
CA ASN A 83 -0.10 -17.14 -3.08
C ASN A 83 1.30 -16.77 -2.60
N LYS A 84 2.32 -17.22 -3.32
CA LYS A 84 3.71 -16.86 -3.03
C LYS A 84 3.91 -15.36 -3.18
N TYR A 85 3.32 -14.76 -4.21
CA TYR A 85 3.45 -13.33 -4.46
C TYR A 85 2.88 -12.51 -3.30
N ARG A 86 1.67 -12.84 -2.83
CA ARG A 86 1.06 -12.18 -1.69
C ARG A 86 1.90 -12.31 -0.41
N GLN A 87 2.45 -13.50 -0.15
CA GLN A 87 3.32 -13.71 1.02
C GLN A 87 4.58 -12.82 0.97
N GLU A 88 5.20 -12.68 -0.20
CA GLU A 88 6.39 -11.84 -0.34
C GLU A 88 6.05 -10.34 -0.22
N ILE A 89 4.88 -9.89 -0.72
CA ILE A 89 4.40 -8.52 -0.48
C ILE A 89 4.21 -8.26 1.03
N ILE A 90 3.59 -9.18 1.76
CA ILE A 90 3.39 -9.03 3.21
C ILE A 90 4.74 -8.95 3.92
N LYS A 91 5.68 -9.86 3.62
CA LYS A 91 7.03 -9.83 4.20
C LYS A 91 7.79 -8.53 3.91
N CYS A 92 7.56 -7.93 2.75
CA CYS A 92 8.22 -6.71 2.32
C CYS A 92 7.63 -5.45 2.99
N THR A 93 6.32 -5.40 3.21
CA THR A 93 5.59 -4.24 3.77
C THR A 93 5.52 -4.23 5.31
N GLN A 94 5.38 -5.42 5.92
CA GLN A 94 5.14 -5.57 7.36
C GLN A 94 6.23 -4.97 8.27
N PRO A 95 7.55 -5.08 7.97
CA PRO A 95 8.58 -4.50 8.84
C PRO A 95 8.48 -2.99 9.00
N HIS A 96 8.13 -2.26 7.94
CA HIS A 96 7.98 -0.81 8.01
C HIS A 96 6.74 -0.40 8.80
N LEU A 97 5.64 -1.14 8.64
CA LEU A 97 4.43 -0.92 9.43
C LEU A 97 4.69 -1.18 10.92
N ILE A 98 5.40 -2.25 11.27
CA ILE A 98 5.81 -2.54 12.66
C ILE A 98 6.65 -1.40 13.22
N ASN A 99 7.66 -0.95 12.47
CA ASN A 99 8.52 0.15 12.91
C ASN A 99 7.74 1.45 13.12
N PHE A 100 6.81 1.75 12.21
CA PHE A 100 5.88 2.85 12.37
C PHE A 100 5.10 2.71 13.67
N CYS A 101 4.41 1.59 13.89
CA CYS A 101 3.61 1.39 15.10
C CYS A 101 4.45 1.51 16.38
N LYS A 102 5.68 0.97 16.40
CA LYS A 102 6.60 1.07 17.55
C LYS A 102 7.04 2.51 17.84
N SER A 103 7.08 3.36 16.83
CA SER A 103 7.47 4.78 16.96
C SER A 103 6.35 5.70 17.43
N ARG A 104 5.11 5.19 17.58
CA ARG A 104 3.94 6.00 17.93
C ARG A 104 3.54 5.79 19.38
N PRO A 105 3.79 6.76 20.29
CA PRO A 105 3.40 6.65 21.69
C PRO A 105 1.87 6.61 21.90
N GLU A 106 1.09 7.04 20.90
CA GLU A 106 -0.38 7.01 20.93
C GLU A 106 -0.93 5.58 20.82
N ILE A 107 -0.13 4.63 20.33
CA ILE A 107 -0.52 3.23 20.21
C ILE A 107 -0.25 2.54 21.54
N GLN A 108 -1.32 2.34 22.32
CA GLN A 108 -1.24 1.70 23.64
C GLN A 108 -1.26 0.16 23.59
N HIS A 109 -1.57 -0.40 22.42
CA HIS A 109 -1.58 -1.84 22.17
C HIS A 109 -0.19 -2.33 21.76
N ASP A 110 -0.01 -3.66 21.76
CA ASP A 110 1.17 -4.29 21.18
C ASP A 110 1.34 -3.84 19.70
N PRO A 111 2.40 -3.08 19.38
CA PRO A 111 2.61 -2.54 18.04
C PRO A 111 2.80 -3.61 16.98
N GLU A 112 3.40 -4.75 17.33
CA GLU A 112 3.62 -5.85 16.38
C GLU A 112 2.31 -6.53 16.06
N LYS A 113 1.49 -6.78 17.08
CA LYS A 113 0.16 -7.37 16.89
C LYS A 113 -0.77 -6.48 16.07
N LEU A 114 -0.75 -5.17 16.31
CA LEU A 114 -1.52 -4.21 15.52
C LEU A 114 -1.10 -4.25 14.04
N ALA A 115 0.21 -4.16 13.78
CA ALA A 115 0.74 -4.20 12.43
C ALA A 115 0.37 -5.51 11.71
N ASN A 116 0.48 -6.64 12.40
CA ASN A 116 0.10 -7.94 11.84
C ASN A 116 -1.38 -8.00 11.47
N ASP A 117 -2.28 -7.60 12.38
CA ASP A 117 -3.72 -7.62 12.12
C ASP A 117 -4.12 -6.68 10.96
N ILE A 118 -3.50 -5.50 10.85
CA ILE A 118 -3.72 -4.57 9.74
C ILE A 118 -3.20 -5.19 8.43
N SER A 119 -1.97 -5.70 8.42
CA SER A 119 -1.37 -6.34 7.25
C SER A 119 -2.21 -7.53 6.79
N ASP A 120 -2.56 -8.45 7.68
CA ASP A 120 -3.35 -9.64 7.34
C ASP A 120 -4.72 -9.24 6.77
N CYS A 121 -5.42 -8.28 7.38
CA CYS A 121 -6.74 -7.90 6.90
C CYS A 121 -6.70 -7.15 5.56
N ILE A 122 -5.82 -6.15 5.43
CA ILE A 122 -5.80 -5.25 4.28
C ILE A 122 -5.05 -5.89 3.11
N LEU A 123 -3.83 -6.38 3.34
CA LEU A 123 -2.99 -6.95 2.28
C LEU A 123 -3.51 -8.27 1.77
N GLU A 124 -4.36 -9.00 2.50
CA GLU A 124 -5.02 -10.20 1.95
C GLU A 124 -6.12 -9.87 0.94
N HIS A 125 -6.62 -8.62 0.96
CA HIS A 125 -7.76 -8.22 0.14
C HIS A 125 -7.43 -7.16 -0.91
N ILE A 126 -6.25 -6.53 -0.83
CA ILE A 126 -5.74 -5.69 -1.90
C ILE A 126 -5.49 -6.54 -3.18
N PRO A 127 -5.95 -6.07 -4.36
CA PRO A 127 -5.65 -6.69 -5.64
C PRO A 127 -4.14 -6.73 -5.89
N LEU A 128 -3.63 -7.82 -6.49
CA LEU A 128 -2.20 -7.98 -6.81
C LEU A 128 -1.78 -7.28 -8.11
N ASP A 129 -2.72 -6.72 -8.87
CA ASP A 129 -2.39 -5.78 -9.93
C ASP A 129 -1.86 -4.48 -9.31
N LYS A 130 -0.76 -3.92 -9.84
CA LYS A 130 -0.08 -2.78 -9.20
C LYS A 130 -0.99 -1.57 -9.16
N SER A 131 -1.49 -1.17 -10.32
CA SER A 131 -2.30 0.04 -10.48
C SER A 131 -3.61 -0.06 -9.71
N LEU A 132 -4.28 -1.20 -9.79
CA LEU A 132 -5.53 -1.44 -9.07
C LEU A 132 -5.30 -1.55 -7.55
N GLY A 133 -4.19 -2.14 -7.12
CA GLY A 133 -3.81 -2.24 -5.71
C GLY A 133 -3.53 -0.87 -5.09
N ILE A 134 -2.74 -0.03 -5.77
CA ILE A 134 -2.48 1.37 -5.36
C ILE A 134 -3.80 2.15 -5.31
N ALA A 135 -4.62 2.08 -6.36
CA ALA A 135 -5.92 2.74 -6.41
C ALA A 135 -6.86 2.29 -5.27
N THR A 136 -6.81 1.01 -4.91
CA THR A 136 -7.57 0.48 -3.78
C THR A 136 -7.09 1.08 -2.46
N GLY A 137 -5.77 1.17 -2.25
CA GLY A 137 -5.18 1.82 -1.07
C GLY A 137 -5.58 3.30 -0.95
N VAL A 138 -5.51 4.04 -2.06
CA VAL A 138 -5.96 5.44 -2.13
C VAL A 138 -7.43 5.59 -1.76
N TRP A 139 -8.31 4.71 -2.26
CA TRP A 139 -9.72 4.73 -1.89
C TRP A 139 -9.98 4.39 -0.43
N VAL A 140 -9.27 3.42 0.14
CA VAL A 140 -9.37 3.09 1.57
C VAL A 140 -9.02 4.31 2.42
N MET A 141 -7.93 5.01 2.10
CA MET A 141 -7.57 6.26 2.76
C MET A 141 -8.67 7.33 2.61
N ARG A 142 -9.24 7.48 1.42
CA ARG A 142 -10.33 8.44 1.15
C ARG A 142 -11.59 8.14 1.95
N ILE A 143 -11.99 6.87 2.08
CA ILE A 143 -13.15 6.45 2.88
C ILE A 143 -12.95 6.83 4.36
N LEU A 144 -11.72 6.72 4.85
CA LEU A 144 -11.35 7.06 6.23
C LEU A 144 -11.13 8.57 6.46
N GLY A 145 -11.30 9.40 5.43
CA GLY A 145 -11.09 10.85 5.52
C GLY A 145 -9.62 11.26 5.63
N VAL A 146 -8.70 10.38 5.23
CA VAL A 146 -7.25 10.64 5.22
C VAL A 146 -6.91 11.42 3.94
N PRO A 147 -6.20 12.56 4.02
CA PRO A 147 -5.77 13.30 2.85
C PRO A 147 -4.87 12.47 1.95
N THR A 148 -5.12 12.46 0.64
CA THR A 148 -4.33 11.72 -0.37
C THR A 148 -3.61 12.64 -1.36
N GLU A 149 -3.61 13.95 -1.10
CA GLU A 149 -2.98 15.02 -1.91
C GLU A 149 -1.79 15.63 -1.19
#